data_AF-X5R6J0-F1
#
_entry.id   AF-X5R6J0-F1
#
_cell.length_a   1.000
_cell.length_b   1.000
_cell.length_c   1.000
_cell.angle_alpha   90.00
_cell.angle_beta   90.00
_cell.angle_gamma   90.00
#
_symmetry.space_group_name_H-M   'P 1'
#
loop_
_entity.id
_entity.type
_entity.pdbx_description
1 polymer ?
#
loop_
_entity_poly.entity_id
_entity_poly.type
_entity_poly.pdbx_seq_one_letter_code
_entity_poly.pdbx_strand_id
1 'polypeptide(L)'
;MHALYEANDTYEFVVRSLWILTPQVGVRQAIAVVVIWAHGCLGLYFWLRYRRWYPRVASALLVLAVLVPVLALLGFASAGKEVSAMGPPQSQPIERTLLDRALAAKERMDSSIYAGFAGLIVLVLAARIVRDRIERRNLIEVRYAGGRKVRIPRGYSVLDASRLGGIAHYAVCGGRGRCSTCRIRVVDGL
;
A
#
# COMPACT_ATOMS: atom_id res chain seq x y z
N MET A 1 -26.19 3.00 4.50
CA MET A 1 -26.87 2.35 3.37
C MET A 1 -28.02 1.44 3.82
N HIS A 2 -27.98 0.82 5.01
CA HIS A 2 -29.09 0.03 5.58
C HIS A 2 -30.42 0.77 5.79
N ALA A 3 -30.40 2.03 6.21
CA ALA A 3 -31.62 2.77 6.55
C ALA A 3 -32.42 3.30 5.34
N LEU A 4 -31.92 3.13 4.12
CA LEU A 4 -32.52 3.72 2.90
C LEU A 4 -33.07 2.69 1.90
N TYR A 5 -32.77 1.39 2.06
CA TYR A 5 -33.07 0.40 1.01
C TYR A 5 -33.70 -0.93 1.47
N GLU A 6 -33.92 -1.17 2.77
CA GLU A 6 -34.47 -2.44 3.30
C GLU A 6 -33.83 -3.72 2.70
N ALA A 7 -32.62 -3.60 2.16
CA ALA A 7 -31.86 -4.72 1.65
C ALA A 7 -31.16 -5.35 2.86
N ASN A 8 -31.53 -6.58 3.17
CA ASN A 8 -30.75 -7.41 4.07
C ASN A 8 -29.38 -7.63 3.41
N ASP A 9 -28.37 -6.81 3.73
CA ASP A 9 -26.96 -7.08 3.38
C ASP A 9 -26.43 -8.20 4.27
N THR A 10 -27.16 -9.32 4.32
CA THR A 10 -26.71 -10.54 4.98
C THR A 10 -25.41 -11.01 4.33
N TYR A 11 -24.57 -11.65 5.14
CA TYR A 11 -23.31 -12.22 4.68
C TYR A 11 -23.51 -13.12 3.44
N GLU A 12 -24.64 -13.85 3.38
CA GLU A 12 -25.06 -14.63 2.22
C GLU A 12 -25.17 -13.78 0.94
N PHE A 13 -25.86 -12.64 0.99
CA PHE A 13 -26.05 -11.76 -0.18
C PHE A 13 -24.71 -11.25 -0.73
N VAL A 14 -23.80 -10.83 0.15
CA VAL A 14 -22.47 -10.34 -0.23
C VAL A 14 -21.62 -11.45 -0.85
N VAL A 15 -21.57 -12.62 -0.22
CA VAL A 15 -20.83 -13.78 -0.73
C VAL A 15 -21.41 -14.22 -2.08
N ARG A 16 -22.73 -14.28 -2.19
CA ARG A 16 -23.43 -14.62 -3.45
C ARG A 16 -23.11 -13.63 -4.57
N SER A 17 -23.11 -12.35 -4.26
CA SER A 17 -22.79 -11.28 -5.20
C SER A 17 -21.36 -11.38 -5.71
N LEU A 18 -20.39 -11.62 -4.82
CA LEU A 18 -18.97 -11.71 -5.19
C LEU A 18 -18.58 -13.05 -5.81
N TRP A 19 -19.24 -14.15 -5.44
CA TRP A 19 -18.88 -15.51 -5.87
C TRP A 19 -19.62 -15.95 -7.14
N ILE A 20 -20.91 -15.62 -7.26
CA ILE A 20 -21.78 -16.08 -8.36
C ILE A 20 -22.07 -14.96 -9.36
N LEU A 21 -22.52 -13.79 -8.88
CA LEU A 21 -22.98 -12.71 -9.78
C LEU A 21 -21.82 -11.96 -10.45
N THR A 22 -20.76 -11.67 -9.69
CA THR A 22 -19.63 -10.85 -10.15
C THR A 22 -18.27 -11.44 -9.73
N PRO A 23 -17.92 -12.66 -10.22
CA PRO A 23 -16.71 -13.37 -9.81
C PRO A 23 -15.41 -12.56 -10.02
N GLN A 24 -15.34 -11.75 -11.08
CA GLN A 24 -14.23 -10.84 -11.33
C GLN A 24 -13.99 -9.83 -10.19
N VAL A 25 -15.06 -9.32 -9.57
CA VAL A 25 -14.97 -8.40 -8.43
C VAL A 25 -14.55 -9.17 -7.19
N GLY A 26 -15.06 -10.40 -7.00
CA GLY A 26 -14.64 -11.30 -5.92
C GLY A 26 -13.14 -11.62 -5.96
N VAL A 27 -12.60 -11.96 -7.14
CA VAL A 27 -11.15 -12.20 -7.32
C VAL A 27 -10.34 -10.94 -7.02
N ARG A 28 -10.76 -9.78 -7.54
CA ARG A 28 -10.11 -8.50 -7.25
C ARG A 28 -10.10 -8.19 -5.75
N GLN A 29 -11.19 -8.47 -5.05
CA GLN A 29 -11.29 -8.29 -3.60
C GLN A 29 -10.35 -9.24 -2.84
N ALA A 30 -10.28 -10.51 -3.23
CA ALA A 30 -9.36 -11.48 -2.65
C ALA A 30 -7.90 -11.04 -2.79
N ILE A 31 -7.51 -10.57 -3.97
CA ILE A 31 -6.16 -10.01 -4.22
C ILE A 31 -5.93 -8.75 -3.38
N ALA A 32 -6.90 -7.84 -3.33
CA ALA A 32 -6.80 -6.59 -2.58
C ALA A 32 -6.53 -6.85 -1.09
N VAL A 33 -7.21 -7.83 -0.49
CA VAL A 33 -6.98 -8.24 0.92
C VAL A 33 -5.52 -8.65 1.13
N VAL A 34 -4.96 -9.48 0.25
CA VAL A 34 -3.56 -9.92 0.36
C VAL A 34 -2.60 -8.75 0.22
N VAL A 35 -2.80 -7.86 -0.76
CA VAL A 35 -1.94 -6.71 -1.01
C VAL A 35 -1.96 -5.71 0.16
N ILE A 36 -3.15 -5.34 0.64
CA ILE A 36 -3.32 -4.39 1.75
C ILE A 36 -2.74 -4.97 3.03
N TRP A 37 -2.98 -6.25 3.30
CA TRP A 37 -2.44 -6.94 4.48
C TRP A 37 -0.91 -7.03 4.44
N ALA A 38 -0.34 -7.41 3.29
CA ALA A 38 1.11 -7.45 3.10
C ALA A 38 1.75 -6.07 3.30
N HIS A 39 1.12 -5.01 2.79
CA HIS A 39 1.57 -3.64 3.01
C HIS A 39 1.57 -3.27 4.51
N GLY A 40 0.49 -3.61 5.23
CA GLY A 40 0.41 -3.43 6.68
C GLY A 40 1.51 -4.18 7.44
N CYS A 41 1.77 -5.43 7.06
CA CYS A 41 2.83 -6.26 7.64
C CYS A 41 4.22 -5.67 7.39
N LEU A 42 4.49 -5.14 6.19
CA LEU A 42 5.76 -4.47 5.87
C LEU A 42 5.95 -3.19 6.68
N GLY A 43 4.90 -2.37 6.81
CA GLY A 43 4.92 -1.16 7.64
C GLY A 43 5.24 -1.50 9.10
N LEU A 44 4.57 -2.52 9.64
CA LEU A 44 4.83 -3.03 10.98
C LEU A 44 6.28 -3.55 11.10
N TYR A 45 6.77 -4.34 10.14
CA TYR A 45 8.16 -4.82 10.14
C TYR A 45 9.17 -3.68 10.18
N PHE A 46 9.05 -2.68 9.31
CA PHE A 46 9.98 -1.56 9.25
C PHE A 46 9.95 -0.70 10.52
N TRP A 47 8.80 -0.61 11.18
CA TRP A 47 8.63 0.09 12.45
C TRP A 47 9.15 -0.72 13.64
N LEU A 48 9.01 -2.04 13.64
CA LEU A 48 9.34 -2.93 14.76
C LEU A 48 10.81 -3.37 14.79
N ARG A 49 11.46 -3.52 13.62
CA ARG A 49 12.75 -4.21 13.49
C ARG A 49 13.92 -3.68 14.34
N TYR A 50 13.83 -2.44 14.83
CA TYR A 50 14.87 -1.83 15.66
C TYR A 50 14.69 -2.06 17.16
N ARG A 51 13.61 -2.71 17.58
CA ARG A 51 13.28 -2.93 18.99
C ARG A 51 13.93 -4.21 19.47
N ARG A 52 14.60 -4.15 20.61
CA ARG A 52 15.32 -5.28 21.22
C ARG A 52 14.45 -6.52 21.47
N TRP A 53 13.14 -6.36 21.65
CA TRP A 53 12.19 -7.44 21.87
C TRP A 53 11.64 -8.07 20.58
N TYR A 54 11.75 -7.39 19.44
CA TYR A 54 11.14 -7.83 18.18
C TYR A 54 11.62 -9.21 17.71
N PRO A 55 12.92 -9.56 17.78
CA PRO A 55 13.38 -10.88 17.36
C PRO A 55 12.72 -12.04 18.10
N ARG A 56 12.28 -11.83 19.36
CA ARG A 56 11.64 -12.89 20.16
C ARG A 56 10.21 -13.21 19.71
N VAL A 57 9.49 -12.21 19.21
CA VAL A 57 8.09 -12.34 18.79
C VAL A 57 7.92 -12.37 17.27
N ALA A 58 9.00 -12.19 16.51
CA ALA A 58 8.99 -12.16 15.06
C ALA A 58 8.36 -13.42 14.45
N SER A 59 8.68 -14.60 14.99
CA SER A 59 8.11 -15.87 14.51
C SER A 59 6.59 -15.94 14.72
N ALA A 60 6.09 -15.52 15.88
CA ALA A 60 4.65 -15.50 16.16
C ALA A 60 3.92 -14.50 15.26
N LEU A 61 4.50 -13.33 15.03
CA LEU A 61 3.95 -12.33 14.10
C LEU A 61 3.95 -12.83 12.66
N LEU A 62 4.97 -13.58 12.24
CA LEU A 62 5.03 -14.19 10.91
C LEU A 62 3.91 -15.22 10.73
N VAL A 63 3.69 -16.09 11.72
CA VAL A 63 2.59 -17.07 11.71
C VAL A 63 1.26 -16.34 11.57
N LEU A 64 1.00 -15.30 12.37
CA LEU A 64 -0.22 -14.51 12.26
C LEU A 64 -0.35 -13.84 10.89
N ALA A 65 0.73 -13.28 10.36
CA ALA A 65 0.74 -12.60 9.07
C ALA A 65 0.35 -13.52 7.91
N VAL A 66 0.68 -14.81 7.99
CA VAL A 66 0.31 -15.81 6.97
C VAL A 66 -1.06 -16.42 7.26
N LEU A 67 -1.35 -16.78 8.51
CA LEU A 67 -2.55 -17.53 8.87
C LEU A 67 -3.82 -16.70 8.66
N VAL A 68 -3.80 -15.41 8.99
CA VAL A 68 -4.96 -14.52 8.87
C VAL A 68 -5.51 -14.45 7.43
N PRO A 69 -4.71 -14.07 6.40
CA PRO A 69 -5.23 -14.00 5.03
C PRO A 69 -5.60 -15.39 4.48
N VAL A 70 -4.88 -16.45 4.86
CA VAL A 70 -5.22 -17.82 4.43
C VAL A 70 -6.58 -18.25 4.97
N LEU A 71 -6.82 -18.08 6.29
CA LEU A 71 -8.09 -18.43 6.91
C LEU A 71 -9.25 -17.58 6.36
N ALA A 72 -9.02 -16.29 6.12
CA ALA A 72 -10.02 -15.41 5.53
C ALA A 72 -10.43 -15.87 4.12
N LEU A 73 -9.46 -16.20 3.26
CA LEU A 73 -9.72 -16.68 1.90
C LEU A 73 -10.38 -18.07 1.88
N LEU A 74 -9.97 -18.97 2.77
CA LEU A 74 -10.60 -20.28 2.93
C LEU A 74 -12.04 -20.15 3.42
N GLY A 75 -12.31 -19.28 4.39
CA GLY A 75 -13.66 -18.98 4.86
C GLY A 75 -14.55 -18.43 3.73
N PHE A 76 -14.03 -17.48 2.95
CA PHE A 76 -14.73 -16.95 1.78
C PHE A 76 -15.03 -18.03 0.72
N ALA A 77 -14.06 -18.90 0.41
CA ALA A 77 -14.26 -20.00 -0.53
C ALA A 77 -15.26 -21.05 0.00
N SER A 78 -15.23 -21.34 1.30
CA SER A 78 -16.19 -22.25 1.93
C SER A 78 -17.61 -21.70 1.85
N ALA A 79 -17.81 -20.44 2.23
CA ALA A 79 -19.09 -19.77 2.13
C ALA A 79 -19.59 -19.70 0.68
N GLY A 80 -18.69 -19.44 -0.28
CA GLY A 80 -19.02 -19.45 -1.71
C GLY A 80 -19.58 -20.79 -2.19
N LYS A 81 -18.95 -21.91 -1.80
CA LYS A 81 -19.44 -23.26 -2.10
C LYS A 81 -20.80 -23.54 -1.48
N GLU A 82 -21.01 -23.12 -0.24
CA GLU A 82 -22.27 -23.33 0.47
C GLU A 82 -23.43 -22.58 -0.19
N VAL A 83 -23.22 -21.30 -0.53
CA VAL A 83 -24.19 -20.48 -1.25
C VAL A 83 -24.48 -21.03 -2.66
N SER A 84 -23.48 -21.60 -3.35
CA SER A 84 -23.72 -22.29 -4.63
C SER A 84 -24.60 -23.54 -4.49
N ALA A 85 -24.56 -24.21 -3.34
CA ALA A 85 -25.37 -25.40 -3.06
C ALA A 85 -26.82 -25.05 -2.64
N MET A 86 -27.08 -23.86 -2.11
CA MET A 86 -28.41 -23.44 -1.64
C MET A 86 -29.44 -23.19 -2.75
N GLY A 87 -29.04 -23.18 -4.04
CA GLY A 87 -29.96 -22.88 -5.15
C GLY A 87 -30.37 -21.40 -5.22
N PRO A 88 -31.19 -20.98 -6.20
CA PRO A 88 -31.58 -19.57 -6.39
C PRO A 88 -32.23 -18.98 -5.14
N PRO A 89 -32.02 -17.68 -4.86
CA PRO A 89 -32.47 -17.08 -3.61
C PRO A 89 -34.00 -17.11 -3.50
N GLN A 90 -34.53 -17.41 -2.31
CA GLN A 90 -35.97 -17.35 -2.02
C GLN A 90 -36.50 -15.90 -1.87
N SER A 91 -35.61 -14.90 -1.90
CA SER A 91 -35.98 -13.50 -1.77
C SER A 91 -36.73 -13.00 -3.01
N GLN A 92 -37.75 -12.16 -2.78
CA GLN A 92 -38.56 -11.52 -3.80
C GLN A 92 -37.71 -10.87 -4.90
N PRO A 93 -38.16 -10.90 -6.17
CA PRO A 93 -37.44 -10.25 -7.25
C PRO A 93 -37.28 -8.76 -6.95
N ILE A 94 -36.03 -8.33 -6.76
CA ILE A 94 -35.68 -6.91 -6.61
C ILE A 94 -36.23 -6.18 -7.84
N GLU A 95 -37.00 -5.12 -7.60
CA GLU A 95 -37.60 -4.32 -8.67
C GLU A 95 -36.49 -3.81 -9.60
N ARG A 96 -36.56 -4.16 -10.89
CA ARG A 96 -35.47 -3.88 -11.85
C ARG A 96 -35.14 -2.39 -11.95
N THR A 97 -36.13 -1.54 -11.77
CA THR A 97 -36.02 -0.08 -11.75
C THR A 97 -35.15 0.43 -10.59
N LEU A 98 -35.24 -0.19 -9.41
CA LEU A 98 -34.42 0.13 -8.24
C LEU A 98 -32.99 -0.40 -8.42
N LEU A 99 -32.85 -1.60 -9.00
CA LEU A 99 -31.55 -2.19 -9.31
C LEU A 99 -30.77 -1.35 -10.34
N ASP A 100 -31.42 -0.90 -11.41
CA ASP A 100 -30.80 -0.08 -12.46
C ASP A 100 -30.37 1.29 -11.91
N ARG A 101 -31.20 1.91 -11.05
CA ARG A 101 -30.84 3.15 -10.34
C ARG A 101 -29.66 2.94 -9.40
N ALA A 102 -29.62 1.83 -8.66
CA ALA A 102 -28.52 1.50 -7.75
C ALA A 102 -27.20 1.24 -8.52
N LEU A 103 -27.26 0.52 -9.65
CA LEU A 103 -26.10 0.27 -10.51
C LEU A 103 -25.58 1.56 -11.15
N ALA A 104 -26.48 2.42 -11.67
CA ALA A 104 -26.09 3.71 -12.24
C ALA A 104 -25.50 4.67 -11.19
N ALA A 105 -26.04 4.65 -9.96
CA ALA A 105 -25.47 5.41 -8.85
C ALA A 105 -24.08 4.88 -8.45
N LYS A 106 -23.93 3.55 -8.37
CA LYS A 106 -22.66 2.88 -8.09
C LYS A 106 -21.60 3.21 -9.14
N GLU A 107 -21.93 3.15 -10.43
CA GLU A 107 -20.99 3.42 -11.52
C GLU A 107 -20.51 4.87 -11.50
N ARG A 108 -21.40 5.83 -11.22
CA ARG A 108 -21.01 7.24 -11.03
C ARG A 108 -20.10 7.43 -9.82
N MET A 109 -20.41 6.78 -8.70
CA MET A 109 -19.57 6.82 -7.50
C MET A 109 -18.19 6.23 -7.75
N ASP A 110 -18.12 5.02 -8.31
CA ASP A 110 -16.87 4.36 -8.68
C ASP A 110 -16.05 5.26 -9.60
N SER A 111 -16.66 5.79 -10.66
CA SER A 111 -15.98 6.69 -11.61
C SER A 111 -15.44 7.94 -10.94
N SER A 112 -16.22 8.58 -10.06
CA SER A 112 -15.79 9.78 -9.34
C SER A 112 -14.63 9.52 -8.37
N ILE A 113 -14.66 8.38 -7.68
CA ILE A 113 -13.61 7.97 -6.75
C ILE A 113 -12.32 7.66 -7.52
N TYR A 114 -12.41 6.89 -8.61
CA TYR A 114 -11.24 6.59 -9.44
C TYR A 114 -10.66 7.85 -10.10
N ALA A 115 -11.50 8.76 -10.60
CA ALA A 115 -11.06 10.04 -11.14
C ALA A 115 -10.38 10.92 -10.08
N GLY A 116 -10.97 10.99 -8.87
CA GLY A 116 -10.38 11.70 -7.74
C GLY A 116 -9.04 11.12 -7.32
N PHE A 117 -8.95 9.79 -7.19
CA PHE A 117 -7.72 9.09 -6.83
C PHE A 117 -6.62 9.25 -7.91
N ALA A 118 -6.97 9.12 -9.19
CA ALA A 118 -6.07 9.38 -10.30
C ALA A 118 -5.58 10.84 -10.29
N GLY A 119 -6.48 11.80 -10.02
CA GLY A 119 -6.15 13.21 -9.85
C GLY A 119 -5.15 13.45 -8.71
N LEU A 120 -5.35 12.80 -7.56
CA LEU A 120 -4.42 12.87 -6.43
C LEU A 120 -3.04 12.27 -6.77
N ILE A 121 -2.99 11.16 -7.49
CA ILE A 121 -1.71 10.57 -7.96
C ILE A 121 -0.99 11.55 -8.88
N VAL A 122 -1.69 12.08 -9.89
CA VAL A 122 -1.11 13.05 -10.84
C VAL A 122 -0.60 14.28 -10.10
N LEU A 123 -1.37 14.80 -9.13
CA LEU A 123 -0.99 15.94 -8.31
C LEU A 123 0.28 15.65 -7.49
N VAL A 124 0.37 14.50 -6.83
CA VAL A 124 1.55 14.11 -6.03
C VAL A 124 2.78 13.94 -6.92
N LEU A 125 2.63 13.32 -8.10
CA LEU A 125 3.72 13.18 -9.07
C LEU A 125 4.16 14.53 -9.61
N ALA A 126 3.23 15.42 -9.98
CA ALA A 126 3.53 16.77 -10.43
C ALA A 126 4.24 17.58 -9.33
N ALA A 127 3.72 17.55 -8.10
CA ALA A 127 4.35 18.20 -6.94
C ALA A 127 5.77 17.66 -6.70
N ARG A 128 5.99 16.35 -6.83
CA ARG A 128 7.31 15.72 -6.71
C ARG A 128 8.27 16.21 -7.79
N ILE A 129 7.83 16.29 -9.05
CA ILE A 129 8.65 16.77 -10.17
C ILE A 129 8.99 18.25 -9.99
N VAL A 130 8.01 19.07 -9.62
CA VAL A 130 8.22 20.50 -9.33
C VAL A 130 9.22 20.66 -8.19
N ARG A 131 9.06 19.90 -7.11
CA ARG A 131 9.97 19.91 -5.97
C ARG A 131 11.39 19.50 -6.38
N ASP A 132 11.57 18.41 -7.13
CA ASP A 132 12.89 17.98 -7.63
C ASP A 132 13.54 19.05 -8.50
N ARG A 133 12.77 19.72 -9.37
CA ARG A 133 13.28 20.83 -10.20
C ARG A 133 13.70 22.05 -9.38
N ILE A 134 12.96 22.38 -8.32
CA ILE A 134 13.32 23.47 -7.41
C ILE A 134 14.59 23.11 -6.62
N GLU A 135 14.67 21.90 -6.08
CA GLU A 135 15.85 21.41 -5.34
C GLU A 135 17.10 21.43 -6.23
N ARG A 136 17.00 21.03 -7.50
CA ARG A 136 18.11 21.06 -8.46
C ARG A 136 18.64 22.45 -8.80
N ARG A 137 17.95 23.54 -8.45
CA ARG A 137 18.48 24.91 -8.68
C ARG A 137 19.62 25.27 -7.71
N ASN A 138 19.65 24.66 -6.53
CA ASN A 138 20.62 24.97 -5.48
C ASN A 138 21.53 23.76 -5.24
N LEU A 139 22.47 23.53 -6.17
CA LEU A 139 23.43 22.44 -6.08
C LEU A 139 24.68 22.88 -5.30
N ILE A 140 25.17 21.97 -4.45
CA ILE A 140 26.47 22.07 -3.78
C ILE A 140 27.36 20.93 -4.26
N GLU A 141 28.67 21.18 -4.36
CA GLU A 141 29.67 20.19 -4.78
C GLU A 141 30.31 19.54 -3.54
N VAL A 142 30.15 18.22 -3.41
CA VAL A 142 30.85 17.42 -2.39
C VAL A 142 32.07 16.77 -3.03
N ARG A 143 33.25 17.08 -2.49
CA ARG A 143 34.54 16.55 -2.95
C ARG A 143 34.99 15.42 -2.04
N TYR A 144 35.32 14.27 -2.62
CA TYR A 144 35.86 13.11 -1.90
C TYR A 144 37.38 13.06 -2.02
N ALA A 145 38.05 12.48 -1.02
CA ALA A 145 39.51 12.36 -0.98
C ALA A 145 40.08 11.64 -2.23
N GLY A 146 39.33 10.71 -2.83
CA GLY A 146 39.71 10.03 -4.08
C GLY A 146 39.45 10.84 -5.36
N GLY A 147 39.41 12.17 -5.29
CA GLY A 147 39.24 13.08 -6.45
C GLY A 147 37.83 13.15 -7.04
N ARG A 148 36.92 12.23 -6.67
CA ARG A 148 35.53 12.24 -7.14
C ARG A 148 34.76 13.45 -6.61
N LYS A 149 33.96 14.05 -7.48
CA LYS A 149 33.10 15.20 -7.19
C LYS A 149 31.66 14.84 -7.49
N VAL A 150 30.77 15.11 -6.55
CA VAL A 150 29.33 14.85 -6.70
C VAL A 150 28.55 16.11 -6.40
N ARG A 151 27.67 16.50 -7.31
CA ARG A 151 26.77 17.65 -7.11
C ARG A 151 25.43 17.16 -6.57
N ILE A 152 25.04 17.69 -5.41
CA ILE A 152 23.77 17.36 -4.76
C ILE A 152 22.99 18.63 -4.40
N PRO A 153 21.65 18.58 -4.35
CA PRO A 153 20.87 19.69 -3.82
C PRO A 153 21.21 19.98 -2.35
N ARG A 154 21.10 21.23 -1.93
CA ARG A 154 21.22 21.61 -0.51
C ARG A 154 20.17 20.87 0.33
N GLY A 155 20.57 20.37 1.50
CA GLY A 155 19.72 19.61 2.42
C GLY A 155 19.86 18.07 2.33
N TYR A 156 20.60 17.57 1.34
CA TYR A 156 20.90 16.14 1.22
C TYR A 156 22.00 15.73 2.21
N SER A 157 21.96 14.49 2.69
CA SER A 157 23.01 13.97 3.58
C SER A 157 24.26 13.59 2.79
N VAL A 158 25.40 13.46 3.48
CA VAL A 158 26.65 12.96 2.87
C VAL A 158 26.47 11.54 2.31
N LEU A 159 25.60 10.72 2.93
CA LEU A 159 25.25 9.39 2.43
C LEU A 159 24.53 9.49 1.08
N ASP A 160 23.62 10.45 0.92
CA ASP A 160 22.90 10.64 -0.34
C ASP A 160 23.84 11.12 -1.44
N ALA A 161 24.81 12.00 -1.12
CA ALA A 161 25.89 12.34 -2.03
C ALA A 161 26.72 11.13 -2.44
N SER A 162 27.05 10.24 -1.49
CA SER A 162 27.80 9.02 -1.82
C SER A 162 27.00 8.10 -2.74
N ARG A 163 25.70 7.92 -2.47
CA ARG A 163 24.81 7.09 -3.31
C ARG A 163 24.63 7.65 -4.71
N LEU A 164 24.35 8.94 -4.84
CA LEU A 164 24.20 9.62 -6.13
C LEU A 164 25.50 9.57 -6.95
N GLY A 165 26.66 9.62 -6.28
CA GLY A 165 27.96 9.49 -6.92
C GLY A 165 28.43 8.06 -7.17
N GLY A 166 27.63 7.02 -6.87
CA GLY A 166 28.04 5.62 -6.99
C GLY A 166 29.21 5.24 -6.06
N ILE A 167 29.38 5.96 -4.95
CA ILE A 167 30.45 5.76 -3.98
C ILE A 167 29.96 4.79 -2.91
N ALA A 168 30.63 3.63 -2.81
CA ALA A 168 30.34 2.66 -1.78
C ALA A 168 30.51 3.28 -0.39
N HIS A 169 29.42 3.34 0.37
CA HIS A 169 29.38 3.94 1.71
C HIS A 169 28.59 3.03 2.64
N TYR A 170 29.23 2.59 3.72
CA TYR A 170 28.64 1.62 4.63
C TYR A 170 27.55 2.24 5.52
N ALA A 171 26.28 1.91 5.28
CA ALA A 171 25.15 2.51 6.00
C ALA A 171 23.99 1.54 6.26
N VAL A 172 24.08 0.78 7.36
CA VAL A 172 23.06 -0.22 7.76
C VAL A 172 21.74 0.41 8.19
N CYS A 173 21.77 1.61 8.81
CA CYS A 173 20.53 2.30 9.24
C CYS A 173 19.79 3.02 8.12
N GLY A 174 20.36 3.09 6.91
CA GLY A 174 19.77 3.81 5.77
C GLY A 174 19.73 5.33 5.92
N GLY A 175 20.68 5.93 6.65
CA GLY A 175 20.80 7.40 6.77
C GLY A 175 20.19 8.03 8.03
N ARG A 176 19.75 7.22 9.00
CA ARG A 176 19.12 7.71 10.25
C ARG A 176 20.09 8.00 11.41
N GLY A 177 21.40 7.92 11.19
CA GLY A 177 22.42 8.22 12.22
C GLY A 177 22.48 7.26 13.42
N ARG A 178 21.81 6.09 13.37
CA ARG A 178 21.68 5.16 14.52
C ARG A 178 22.61 3.95 14.50
N CYS A 179 23.33 3.71 13.41
CA CYS A 179 24.18 2.52 13.28
C CYS A 179 25.68 2.76 13.51
N SER A 180 26.16 4.01 13.62
CA SER A 180 27.59 4.38 13.77
C SER A 180 28.56 3.88 12.68
N THR A 181 28.07 3.18 11.65
CA THR A 181 28.90 2.59 10.58
C THR A 181 29.29 3.59 9.49
N CYS A 182 28.51 4.65 9.28
CA CYS A 182 28.75 5.67 8.25
C CYS A 182 29.71 6.75 8.77
N ARG A 183 30.95 6.37 9.08
CA ARG A 183 31.98 7.30 9.56
C ARG A 183 32.50 8.15 8.40
N ILE A 184 32.49 9.45 8.60
CA ILE A 184 33.04 10.44 7.66
C ILE A 184 34.01 11.36 8.39
N ARG A 185 34.99 11.90 7.67
CA ARG A 185 35.83 13.00 8.13
C ARG A 185 35.61 14.17 7.19
N VAL A 186 35.18 15.30 7.74
CA VAL A 186 35.07 16.56 6.99
C VAL A 186 36.43 17.23 7.02
N VAL A 187 36.98 17.54 5.85
CA VAL A 187 38.32 18.15 5.71
C VAL A 187 38.24 19.64 5.44
N ASP A 188 37.17 20.10 4.80
CA ASP A 188 36.93 21.49 4.40
C ASP A 188 35.42 21.72 4.24
N GLY A 189 34.94 22.95 4.43
CA GLY A 189 33.52 23.30 4.42
C GLY A 189 33.25 24.75 3.98
N LEU A 190 32.10 24.96 3.35
CA LEU A 190 31.60 26.27 2.88
C LEU A 190 31.05 27.13 4.01
#